data_AF-A0A952TH35-F1
#
_entry.id   AF-A0A952TH35-F1
#
_cell.length_a   1.000
_cell.length_b   1.000
_cell.length_c   1.000
_cell.angle_alpha   90.00
_cell.angle_beta   90.00
_cell.angle_gamma   90.00
#
_symmetry.space_group_name_H-M   'P 1'
#
loop_
_entity.id
_entity.type
_entity.pdbx_description
1 polymer ?
#
loop_
_entity_poly.entity_id
_entity_poly.type
_entity_poly.pdbx_seq_one_letter_code
_entity_poly.pdbx_strand_id
1 'polypeptide(L)'
;MVFEDLSSLQKKPAQNDSRLAPVSDRILSVIVDFSLFWPLFTLLLSSILKKLQYRYYAAPESAEFWILLAVTVFGFGALTVIAQALFWSVLGATPGQMFFQLRVRSVHTGKAPTLHAALLRGLLFMFEIVLLGIPFLEVFSHPRRRALHDRAIDTEVVTLKEQGIQTPHRLEIHFIRSFFTMCLALGLVWSFATVSRFYASAVKGEYKETELTDAEYLCAEVPAREGSGGRLDAAMAMFLTGSLSLECLESETDFAFWKGEKEDQSWAALALAVAKSKDNAAKDAYLEQVCAKDDQGYACKLAKWWGSKEVEPAPANNVSWARLVMSVQRAEENGDIGTWKRELARVPSDFDLAEFLEVQKVKALWAEKKFEQAEGGYAVIWDQLSSRPQRELATRLCLSEITQDCSVKSYRYCQDLEASLKNSPQETVDADWLVALAEDKACRNAKDSEFLAYAKDLDPESDSSKLIMTLLPESGLSESTKLENLRSVAFKSGNPALQTRALFHLLRTSRHLSDLEKSQKVLASEGLPYQSELHAVFMKSAASMGFKVGPTKADRVPASSKPEPFGEDEP
;
A
#
# COMPACT_ATOMS: atom_id res chain seq x y z
N MET A 1 -9.16 -77.19 -43.83
CA MET A 1 -10.41 -76.41 -43.78
C MET A 1 -11.53 -77.40 -43.53
N VAL A 2 -11.94 -77.54 -42.27
CA VAL A 2 -13.02 -78.45 -41.84
C VAL A 2 -14.26 -77.59 -41.74
N PHE A 3 -15.30 -77.91 -42.51
CA PHE A 3 -16.58 -77.23 -42.42
C PHE A 3 -17.29 -77.71 -41.14
N GLU A 4 -17.66 -76.78 -40.27
CA GLU A 4 -18.53 -77.07 -39.14
C GLU A 4 -19.92 -77.47 -39.65
N ASP A 5 -20.39 -78.61 -39.14
CA ASP A 5 -21.63 -79.26 -39.51
C ASP A 5 -22.83 -78.41 -39.05
N LEU A 6 -23.53 -77.79 -40.00
CA LEU A 6 -24.68 -76.91 -39.77
C LEU A 6 -25.94 -77.65 -39.26
N SER A 7 -25.88 -78.98 -39.10
CA SER A 7 -27.02 -79.82 -38.73
C SER A 7 -27.36 -79.82 -37.23
N SER A 8 -26.49 -79.27 -36.37
CA SER A 8 -26.75 -79.19 -34.91
C SER A 8 -27.21 -77.81 -34.43
N LEU A 9 -28.06 -77.12 -35.18
CA LEU A 9 -28.85 -75.98 -34.66
C LEU A 9 -29.92 -76.47 -33.69
N GLN A 10 -29.48 -77.11 -32.60
CA GLN A 10 -30.25 -77.14 -31.36
C GLN A 10 -30.58 -75.68 -31.04
N LYS A 11 -31.88 -75.38 -31.06
CA LYS A 11 -32.46 -74.13 -30.59
C LYS A 11 -32.09 -73.98 -29.11
N LYS A 12 -30.88 -73.46 -28.85
CA LYS A 12 -30.41 -73.09 -27.51
C LYS A 12 -31.54 -72.25 -26.91
N PRO A 13 -32.06 -72.60 -25.71
CA PRO A 13 -33.10 -71.80 -25.07
C PRO A 13 -32.61 -70.37 -25.11
N ALA A 14 -33.36 -69.48 -25.77
CA ALA A 14 -32.95 -68.12 -26.13
C ALA A 14 -32.22 -67.51 -24.94
N GLN A 15 -30.90 -67.61 -24.97
CA GLN A 15 -30.04 -67.08 -23.94
C GLN A 15 -30.37 -65.61 -24.03
N ASN A 16 -30.95 -65.08 -22.96
CA ASN A 16 -31.69 -63.82 -22.94
C ASN A 16 -30.67 -62.69 -23.15
N ASP A 17 -30.18 -62.58 -24.39
CA ASP A 17 -29.07 -61.75 -24.80
C ASP A 17 -29.56 -60.35 -24.53
N SER A 18 -29.00 -59.80 -23.46
CA SER A 18 -29.31 -58.50 -22.94
C SER A 18 -29.14 -57.51 -24.07
N ARG A 19 -30.26 -57.10 -24.69
CA ARG A 19 -30.25 -56.13 -25.80
C ARG A 19 -29.66 -54.83 -25.26
N LEU A 20 -28.42 -54.55 -25.67
CA LEU A 20 -27.67 -53.40 -25.20
C LEU A 20 -28.33 -52.13 -25.75
N ALA A 21 -28.55 -51.15 -24.88
CA ALA A 21 -29.12 -49.87 -25.29
C ALA A 21 -28.18 -49.09 -26.23
N PRO A 22 -28.68 -48.55 -27.35
CA PRO A 22 -27.94 -47.62 -28.21
C PRO A 22 -27.39 -46.43 -27.42
N VAL A 23 -26.18 -45.97 -27.73
CA VAL A 23 -25.58 -44.81 -27.05
C VAL A 23 -26.36 -43.52 -27.33
N SER A 24 -26.87 -43.37 -28.57
CA SER A 24 -27.73 -42.25 -28.95
C SER A 24 -28.99 -42.16 -28.09
N ASP A 25 -29.66 -43.31 -27.86
CA ASP A 25 -30.88 -43.36 -27.04
C ASP A 25 -30.57 -42.97 -25.59
N ARG A 26 -29.41 -43.36 -25.07
CA ARG A 26 -28.97 -42.95 -23.72
C ARG A 26 -28.77 -41.44 -23.65
N ILE A 27 -28.05 -40.85 -24.60
CA ILE A 27 -27.81 -39.38 -24.62
C ILE A 27 -29.12 -38.62 -24.78
N LEU A 28 -29.98 -39.03 -25.72
CA LEU A 28 -31.27 -38.40 -25.94
C LEU A 28 -32.18 -38.53 -24.72
N SER A 29 -32.13 -39.66 -23.99
CA SER A 29 -32.90 -39.81 -22.75
C SER A 29 -32.47 -38.81 -21.68
N VAL A 30 -31.17 -38.54 -21.55
CA VAL A 30 -30.63 -37.52 -20.62
C VAL A 30 -31.07 -36.12 -21.02
N ILE A 31 -31.09 -35.80 -22.32
CA ILE A 31 -31.55 -34.49 -22.82
C ILE A 31 -33.05 -34.30 -22.51
N VAL A 32 -33.87 -35.34 -22.70
CA VAL A 32 -35.30 -35.29 -22.37
C VAL A 32 -35.50 -35.12 -20.86
N ASP A 33 -34.78 -35.90 -20.04
CA ASP A 33 -34.83 -35.76 -18.58
C ASP A 33 -34.42 -34.36 -18.13
N PHE A 34 -33.32 -33.82 -18.68
CA PHE A 34 -32.87 -32.47 -18.38
C PHE A 34 -33.93 -31.42 -18.75
N SER A 35 -34.53 -31.53 -19.93
CA SER A 35 -35.57 -30.60 -20.40
C SER A 35 -36.82 -30.65 -19.52
N LEU A 36 -37.15 -31.82 -18.96
CA LEU A 36 -38.29 -32.01 -18.06
C LEU A 36 -38.00 -31.48 -16.65
N PHE A 37 -36.84 -31.83 -16.08
CA PHE A 37 -36.51 -31.52 -14.69
C PHE A 37 -35.96 -30.10 -14.49
N TRP A 38 -35.30 -29.52 -15.50
CA TRP A 38 -34.76 -28.16 -15.43
C TRP A 38 -35.78 -27.11 -14.97
N PRO A 39 -36.96 -26.94 -15.62
CA PRO A 39 -37.94 -25.94 -15.16
C PRO A 39 -38.43 -26.21 -13.74
N LEU A 40 -38.61 -27.48 -13.36
CA LEU A 40 -39.02 -27.86 -12.01
C LEU A 40 -37.97 -27.47 -10.96
N PHE A 41 -36.70 -27.76 -11.21
CA PHE A 41 -35.61 -27.44 -10.29
C PHE A 41 -35.35 -25.94 -10.21
N THR A 42 -35.45 -25.20 -11.32
CA THR A 42 -35.35 -23.73 -11.31
C THR A 42 -36.48 -23.09 -10.51
N LEU A 43 -37.70 -23.64 -10.55
CA LEU A 43 -38.82 -23.19 -9.71
C LEU A 43 -38.49 -23.39 -8.22
N LEU A 44 -38.00 -24.59 -7.85
CA LEU A 44 -37.63 -24.92 -6.48
C LEU A 44 -36.47 -24.06 -5.95
N LEU A 45 -35.50 -23.71 -6.80
CA LEU A 45 -34.35 -22.88 -6.46
C LEU A 45 -34.54 -21.39 -6.75
N SER A 46 -35.75 -20.96 -7.13
CA SER A 46 -36.03 -19.60 -7.63
C SER A 46 -35.62 -18.48 -6.67
N SER A 47 -35.81 -18.66 -5.36
CA SER A 47 -35.40 -17.69 -4.33
C SER A 47 -33.88 -17.48 -4.30
N ILE A 48 -33.12 -18.57 -4.44
CA ILE A 48 -31.65 -18.54 -4.43
C ILE A 48 -31.14 -17.94 -5.75
N LEU A 49 -31.73 -18.34 -6.88
CA LEU A 49 -31.36 -17.82 -8.21
C LEU A 49 -31.55 -16.31 -8.33
N LYS A 50 -32.62 -15.75 -7.75
CA LYS A 50 -32.83 -14.28 -7.71
C LYS A 50 -31.72 -13.56 -6.94
N LYS A 51 -31.31 -14.10 -5.78
CA LYS A 51 -30.21 -13.55 -4.97
C LYS A 51 -28.88 -13.65 -5.71
N LEU A 52 -28.62 -14.78 -6.35
CA LEU A 52 -27.43 -15.01 -7.14
C LEU A 52 -27.35 -14.02 -8.32
N GLN A 53 -28.45 -13.81 -9.05
CA GLN A 53 -28.52 -12.84 -10.15
C GLN A 53 -28.24 -11.41 -9.66
N TYR A 54 -28.82 -10.99 -8.54
CA TYR A 54 -28.54 -9.68 -7.96
C TYR A 54 -27.06 -9.50 -7.60
N ARG A 55 -26.46 -10.49 -6.91
CA ARG A 55 -25.05 -10.44 -6.50
C ARG A 55 -24.08 -10.49 -7.68
N TYR A 56 -24.42 -11.23 -8.74
CA TYR A 56 -23.61 -11.27 -9.96
C TYR A 56 -23.41 -9.88 -10.57
N TYR A 57 -24.46 -9.04 -10.59
CA TYR A 57 -24.36 -7.68 -11.12
C TYR A 57 -23.79 -6.68 -10.13
N ALA A 58 -23.99 -6.88 -8.83
CA ALA A 58 -23.56 -5.92 -7.81
C ALA A 58 -22.09 -6.11 -7.37
N ALA A 59 -21.63 -7.35 -7.21
CA ALA A 59 -20.30 -7.66 -6.68
C ALA A 59 -19.87 -9.10 -7.06
N PRO A 60 -19.42 -9.34 -8.31
CA PRO A 60 -19.08 -10.68 -8.79
C PRO A 60 -17.89 -11.33 -8.07
N GLU A 61 -17.01 -10.52 -7.47
CA GLU A 61 -15.84 -11.02 -6.74
C GLU A 61 -16.11 -11.29 -5.25
N SER A 62 -17.32 -10.97 -4.76
CA SER A 62 -17.66 -11.18 -3.35
C SER A 62 -17.68 -12.67 -2.96
N ALA A 63 -17.19 -13.00 -1.76
CA ALA A 63 -17.27 -14.36 -1.22
C ALA A 63 -18.73 -14.88 -1.14
N GLU A 64 -19.68 -13.99 -0.86
CA GLU A 64 -21.11 -14.31 -0.87
C GLU A 64 -21.59 -14.83 -2.22
N PHE A 65 -21.14 -14.23 -3.32
CA PHE A 65 -21.50 -14.68 -4.66
C PHE A 65 -21.04 -16.12 -4.89
N TRP A 66 -19.78 -16.43 -4.57
CA TRP A 66 -19.22 -17.77 -4.72
C TRP A 66 -19.94 -18.82 -3.85
N ILE A 67 -20.31 -18.46 -2.61
CA ILE A 67 -21.10 -19.33 -1.72
C ILE A 67 -22.48 -19.60 -2.32
N LEU A 68 -23.19 -18.56 -2.78
CA LEU A 68 -24.52 -18.71 -3.40
C LEU A 68 -24.46 -19.54 -4.68
N LEU A 69 -23.41 -19.35 -5.50
CA LEU A 69 -23.18 -20.14 -6.70
C LEU A 69 -22.97 -21.62 -6.35
N ALA A 70 -22.10 -21.90 -5.38
CA ALA A 70 -21.85 -23.25 -4.90
C ALA A 70 -23.13 -23.92 -4.39
N VAL A 71 -23.89 -23.25 -3.51
CA VAL A 71 -25.17 -23.75 -2.98
C VAL A 71 -26.16 -24.03 -4.11
N THR A 72 -26.22 -23.18 -5.13
CA THR A 72 -27.10 -23.37 -6.29
C THR A 72 -26.70 -24.61 -7.10
N VAL A 73 -25.41 -24.75 -7.42
CA VAL A 73 -24.87 -25.89 -8.19
C VAL A 73 -25.06 -27.21 -7.42
N PHE A 74 -24.69 -27.25 -6.14
CA PHE A 74 -24.86 -28.43 -5.30
C PHE A 74 -26.34 -28.76 -5.07
N GLY A 75 -27.18 -27.74 -4.86
CA GLY A 75 -28.63 -27.92 -4.71
C GLY A 75 -29.26 -28.53 -5.95
N PHE A 76 -28.92 -28.01 -7.14
CA PHE A 76 -29.39 -28.56 -8.41
C PHE A 76 -28.91 -30.00 -8.62
N GLY A 77 -27.64 -30.28 -8.32
CA GLY A 77 -27.09 -31.63 -8.36
C GLY A 77 -27.80 -32.60 -7.42
N ALA A 78 -28.02 -32.20 -6.16
CA ALA A 78 -28.71 -33.02 -5.17
C ALA A 78 -30.15 -33.33 -5.58
N LEU A 79 -30.91 -32.35 -6.06
CA LEU A 79 -32.27 -32.55 -6.58
C LEU A 79 -32.27 -33.53 -7.76
N THR A 80 -31.30 -33.41 -8.66
CA THR A 80 -31.15 -34.32 -9.81
C THR A 80 -30.88 -35.76 -9.35
N VAL A 81 -29.94 -35.96 -8.43
CA VAL A 81 -29.59 -37.29 -7.88
C VAL A 81 -30.79 -37.93 -7.18
N ILE A 82 -31.49 -37.17 -6.33
CA ILE A 82 -32.66 -37.68 -5.61
C ILE A 82 -33.76 -38.07 -6.59
N ALA A 83 -34.09 -37.20 -7.55
CA ALA A 83 -35.11 -37.49 -8.56
C ALA A 83 -34.74 -38.76 -9.35
N GLN A 84 -33.54 -38.84 -9.91
CA GLN A 84 -33.08 -40.00 -10.67
C GLN A 84 -33.08 -41.28 -9.83
N ALA A 85 -32.61 -41.22 -8.59
CA ALA A 85 -32.56 -42.38 -7.71
C ALA A 85 -33.97 -42.91 -7.37
N LEU A 86 -34.95 -42.02 -7.14
CA LEU A 86 -36.34 -42.41 -6.94
C LEU A 86 -36.92 -43.09 -8.19
N PHE A 87 -36.71 -42.51 -9.38
CA PHE A 87 -37.16 -43.10 -10.64
C PHE A 87 -36.52 -44.46 -10.93
N TRP A 88 -35.21 -44.60 -10.76
CA TRP A 88 -34.53 -45.88 -10.97
C TRP A 88 -34.90 -46.94 -9.94
N SER A 89 -35.10 -46.57 -8.68
CA SER A 89 -35.43 -47.54 -7.63
C SER A 89 -36.87 -48.08 -7.77
N VAL A 90 -37.82 -47.22 -8.15
CA VAL A 90 -39.25 -47.59 -8.27
C VAL A 90 -39.59 -48.14 -9.67
N LEU A 91 -39.18 -47.44 -10.72
CA LEU A 91 -39.60 -47.74 -12.11
C LEU A 91 -38.51 -48.43 -12.92
N GLY A 92 -37.26 -48.44 -12.42
CA GLY A 92 -36.11 -48.92 -13.17
C GLY A 92 -35.72 -48.01 -14.33
N ALA A 93 -36.31 -46.83 -14.46
CA ALA A 93 -36.07 -45.89 -15.56
C ALA A 93 -36.51 -44.48 -15.18
N THR A 94 -35.81 -43.46 -15.65
CA THR A 94 -36.25 -42.05 -15.63
C THR A 94 -37.27 -41.77 -16.74
N PRO A 95 -38.05 -40.68 -16.68
CA PRO A 95 -39.05 -40.37 -17.71
C PRO A 95 -38.50 -40.37 -19.15
N GLY A 96 -37.33 -39.80 -19.38
CA GLY A 96 -36.63 -39.82 -20.65
C GLY A 96 -36.19 -41.23 -21.05
N GLN A 97 -35.71 -42.03 -20.11
CA GLN A 97 -35.39 -43.44 -20.37
C GLN A 97 -36.64 -44.24 -20.74
N MET A 98 -37.77 -44.00 -20.07
CA MET A 98 -39.06 -44.60 -20.39
C MET A 98 -39.50 -44.24 -21.82
N PHE A 99 -39.35 -42.97 -22.21
CA PHE A 99 -39.67 -42.51 -23.57
C PHE A 99 -38.88 -43.26 -24.64
N PHE A 100 -37.60 -43.54 -24.41
CA PHE A 100 -36.74 -44.32 -25.32
C PHE A 100 -36.77 -45.84 -25.07
N GLN A 101 -37.72 -46.33 -24.25
CA GLN A 101 -37.85 -47.75 -23.91
C GLN A 101 -36.56 -48.36 -23.33
N LEU A 102 -35.87 -47.60 -22.48
CA LEU A 102 -34.67 -48.01 -21.77
C LEU A 102 -35.03 -48.40 -20.33
N ARG A 103 -34.29 -49.38 -19.78
CA ARG A 103 -34.41 -49.78 -18.37
C ARG A 103 -33.03 -50.02 -17.78
N VAL A 104 -32.81 -49.48 -16.59
CA VAL A 104 -31.64 -49.75 -15.74
C VAL A 104 -31.94 -50.98 -14.89
N ARG A 105 -31.04 -51.94 -14.92
CA ARG A 105 -31.13 -53.15 -14.10
C ARG A 105 -29.78 -53.49 -13.47
N SER A 106 -29.83 -54.15 -12.31
CA SER A 106 -28.63 -54.75 -11.74
C SER A 106 -28.16 -55.92 -12.59
N VAL A 107 -26.86 -56.01 -12.86
CA VAL A 107 -26.23 -57.08 -13.64
C VAL A 107 -26.41 -58.43 -12.94
N HIS A 108 -26.44 -58.45 -11.60
CA HIS A 108 -26.57 -59.69 -10.81
C HIS A 108 -28.01 -60.17 -10.68
N THR A 109 -28.94 -59.27 -10.34
CA THR A 109 -30.33 -59.68 -10.04
C THR A 109 -31.27 -59.59 -11.24
N GLY A 110 -30.88 -58.84 -12.28
CA GLY A 110 -31.74 -58.52 -13.43
C GLY A 110 -32.95 -57.62 -13.09
N LYS A 111 -33.10 -57.21 -11.83
CA LYS A 111 -34.18 -56.35 -11.33
C LYS A 111 -33.74 -54.87 -11.29
N ALA A 112 -34.69 -53.97 -11.01
CA ALA A 112 -34.40 -52.57 -10.74
C ALA A 112 -33.35 -52.44 -9.61
N PRO A 113 -32.45 -51.45 -9.69
CA PRO A 113 -31.45 -51.21 -8.65
C PRO A 113 -32.11 -50.87 -7.31
N THR A 114 -31.48 -51.24 -6.20
CA THR A 114 -31.91 -50.79 -4.87
C THR A 114 -31.76 -49.28 -4.75
N LEU A 115 -32.50 -48.63 -3.83
CA LEU A 115 -32.42 -47.17 -3.64
C LEU A 115 -30.98 -46.69 -3.37
N HIS A 116 -30.21 -47.43 -2.57
CA HIS A 116 -28.80 -47.12 -2.31
C HIS A 116 -27.95 -47.20 -3.58
N ALA A 117 -28.10 -48.25 -4.38
CA ALA A 117 -27.42 -48.39 -5.66
C ALA A 117 -27.82 -47.27 -6.63
N ALA A 118 -29.10 -46.90 -6.66
CA ALA A 118 -29.62 -45.82 -7.49
C ALA A 118 -29.07 -44.44 -7.07
N LEU A 119 -28.95 -44.16 -5.77
CA LEU A 119 -28.33 -42.94 -5.24
C LEU A 119 -26.85 -42.86 -5.61
N LEU A 120 -26.08 -43.92 -5.36
CA LEU A 120 -24.65 -43.93 -5.65
C LEU A 120 -24.38 -43.84 -7.16
N ARG A 121 -25.22 -44.48 -7.98
CA ARG A 121 -25.23 -44.32 -9.42
C ARG A 121 -25.47 -42.86 -9.83
N GLY A 122 -26.45 -42.18 -9.22
CA GLY A 122 -26.76 -40.77 -9.49
C GLY A 122 -25.61 -39.84 -9.11
N LEU A 123 -24.96 -40.08 -7.96
CA LEU A 123 -23.79 -39.32 -7.53
C LEU A 123 -22.62 -39.45 -8.52
N LEU A 124 -22.34 -40.67 -8.97
CA LEU A 124 -21.30 -40.91 -9.97
C LEU A 124 -21.65 -40.27 -11.32
N PHE A 125 -22.92 -40.31 -11.72
CA PHE A 125 -23.37 -39.60 -12.92
C PHE A 125 -23.17 -38.07 -12.81
N MET A 126 -23.47 -37.46 -11.65
CA MET A 126 -23.17 -36.05 -11.42
C MET A 126 -21.67 -35.75 -11.46
N PHE A 127 -20.84 -36.64 -10.92
CA PHE A 127 -19.39 -36.54 -11.03
C PHE A 127 -18.92 -36.58 -12.50
N GLU A 128 -19.53 -37.44 -13.33
CA GLU A 128 -19.26 -37.46 -14.77
C GLU A 128 -19.60 -36.13 -15.45
N ILE A 129 -20.71 -35.48 -15.06
CA ILE A 129 -21.09 -34.14 -15.58
C ILE A 129 -20.06 -33.08 -15.19
N VAL A 130 -19.59 -33.09 -13.93
CA VAL A 130 -18.53 -32.16 -13.46
C VAL A 130 -17.25 -32.33 -14.28
N LEU A 131 -16.94 -33.57 -14.69
CA LEU A 131 -15.84 -33.90 -15.60
C LEU A 131 -16.24 -33.76 -17.09
N LEU A 132 -17.20 -32.91 -17.41
CA LEU A 132 -17.66 -32.58 -18.77
C LEU A 132 -18.12 -33.80 -19.59
N GLY A 133 -18.61 -34.85 -18.93
CA GLY A 133 -19.03 -36.09 -19.57
C GLY A 133 -17.89 -36.93 -20.14
N ILE A 134 -16.62 -36.58 -19.87
CA ILE A 134 -15.46 -37.35 -20.35
C ILE A 134 -15.53 -38.82 -19.89
N PRO A 135 -15.85 -39.15 -18.62
CA PRO A 135 -15.91 -40.55 -18.22
C PRO A 135 -17.13 -41.30 -18.81
N PHE A 136 -18.19 -40.59 -19.20
CA PHE A 136 -19.34 -41.20 -19.88
C PHE A 136 -18.94 -41.79 -21.25
N LEU A 137 -17.92 -41.23 -21.92
CA LEU A 137 -17.38 -41.75 -23.19
C LEU A 137 -16.86 -43.19 -23.08
N GLU A 138 -16.61 -43.71 -21.87
CA GLU A 138 -16.25 -45.09 -21.65
C GLU A 138 -17.30 -46.09 -22.20
N VAL A 139 -18.55 -45.65 -22.34
CA VAL A 139 -19.64 -46.42 -22.96
C VAL A 139 -19.31 -46.93 -24.37
N PHE A 140 -18.45 -46.22 -25.11
CA PHE A 140 -18.00 -46.60 -26.44
C PHE A 140 -16.85 -47.62 -26.44
N SER A 141 -16.18 -47.79 -25.30
CA SER A 141 -15.03 -48.70 -25.17
C SER A 141 -15.40 -50.05 -24.53
N HIS A 142 -16.40 -50.07 -23.66
CA HIS A 142 -16.75 -51.26 -22.89
C HIS A 142 -17.58 -52.25 -23.73
N PRO A 143 -17.27 -53.58 -23.73
CA PRO A 143 -17.98 -54.57 -24.57
C PRO A 143 -19.50 -54.58 -24.37
N ARG A 144 -19.97 -54.41 -23.12
CA ARG A 144 -21.39 -54.29 -22.76
C ARG A 144 -21.95 -52.86 -22.80
N ARG A 145 -21.24 -51.91 -23.40
CA ARG A 145 -21.60 -50.47 -23.41
C ARG A 145 -22.02 -49.96 -22.03
N ARG A 146 -21.25 -50.25 -20.97
CA ARG A 146 -21.50 -49.74 -19.62
C ARG A 146 -20.67 -48.48 -19.42
N ALA A 147 -21.30 -47.38 -19.04
CA ALA A 147 -20.59 -46.16 -18.63
C ALA A 147 -19.86 -46.37 -17.30
N LEU A 148 -19.03 -45.41 -16.88
CA LEU A 148 -18.26 -45.56 -15.64
C LEU A 148 -19.19 -45.71 -14.42
N HIS A 149 -20.24 -44.87 -14.31
CA HIS A 149 -21.25 -44.98 -13.25
C HIS A 149 -22.06 -46.28 -13.29
N ASP A 150 -22.27 -46.88 -14.48
CA ASP A 150 -22.90 -48.19 -14.62
C ASP A 150 -22.01 -49.28 -14.00
N ARG A 151 -20.70 -49.23 -14.29
CA ARG A 151 -19.71 -50.23 -13.88
C ARG A 151 -19.45 -50.21 -12.38
N ALA A 152 -19.32 -49.03 -11.80
CA ALA A 152 -19.04 -48.89 -10.38
C ALA A 152 -20.14 -49.50 -9.49
N ILE A 153 -21.37 -49.63 -10.01
CA ILE A 153 -22.56 -50.07 -9.28
C ILE A 153 -23.08 -51.42 -9.79
N ASP A 154 -22.38 -52.05 -10.73
CA ASP A 154 -22.82 -53.27 -11.41
C ASP A 154 -24.26 -53.19 -11.92
N THR A 155 -24.53 -52.08 -12.61
CA THR A 155 -25.79 -51.85 -13.31
C THR A 155 -25.55 -51.79 -14.82
N GLU A 156 -26.60 -52.06 -15.59
CA GLU A 156 -26.56 -51.93 -17.04
C GLU A 156 -27.88 -51.36 -17.56
N VAL A 157 -27.79 -50.57 -18.64
CA VAL A 157 -28.95 -50.02 -19.34
C VAL A 157 -29.26 -50.91 -20.55
N VAL A 158 -30.43 -51.52 -20.51
CA VAL A 158 -30.95 -52.38 -21.59
C VAL A 158 -32.08 -51.69 -22.33
N THR A 159 -32.21 -51.99 -23.63
CA THR A 159 -33.34 -51.52 -24.43
C THR A 159 -34.44 -52.59 -24.50
N LEU A 160 -35.69 -52.15 -24.43
CA LEU A 160 -36.86 -53.00 -24.68
C LEU A 160 -37.22 -53.07 -26.17
N LYS A 161 -36.57 -52.26 -27.03
CA LYS A 161 -36.75 -52.29 -28.49
C LYS A 161 -36.37 -53.66 -29.05
N GLU A 162 -36.98 -54.04 -30.17
CA GLU A 162 -36.69 -55.33 -30.84
C GLU A 162 -35.25 -55.41 -31.37
N GLN A 163 -34.72 -54.28 -31.83
CA GLN A 163 -33.37 -54.18 -32.37
C GLN A 163 -32.39 -53.74 -31.27
N GLY A 164 -31.65 -54.71 -30.71
CA GLY A 164 -30.49 -54.42 -29.87
C GLY A 164 -29.25 -54.15 -30.73
N ILE A 165 -28.41 -53.20 -30.32
CA ILE A 165 -27.14 -52.94 -31.02
C ILE A 165 -26.06 -53.91 -30.52
N GLN A 166 -25.19 -54.32 -31.43
CA GLN A 166 -24.03 -55.16 -31.13
C GLN A 166 -22.94 -54.41 -30.34
N THR A 167 -21.95 -55.16 -29.87
CA THR A 167 -20.76 -54.66 -29.17
C THR A 167 -20.09 -53.49 -29.93
N PRO A 168 -19.44 -52.55 -29.25
CA PRO A 168 -18.77 -51.41 -29.90
C PRO A 168 -17.78 -51.85 -30.97
N HIS A 169 -17.68 -51.06 -32.03
CA HIS A 169 -16.76 -51.33 -33.14
C HIS A 169 -15.30 -51.17 -32.66
N ARG A 170 -14.36 -51.95 -33.20
CA ARG A 170 -12.94 -51.89 -32.76
C ARG A 170 -12.33 -50.49 -32.88
N LEU A 171 -12.74 -49.73 -33.90
CA LEU A 171 -12.32 -48.34 -34.09
C LEU A 171 -12.84 -47.40 -32.99
N GLU A 172 -14.08 -47.60 -32.51
CA GLU A 172 -14.64 -46.84 -31.37
C GLU A 172 -13.78 -47.06 -30.12
N ILE A 173 -13.46 -48.32 -29.82
CA ILE A 173 -12.65 -48.68 -28.64
C ILE A 173 -11.26 -48.03 -28.72
N HIS A 174 -10.61 -48.08 -29.88
CA HIS A 174 -9.27 -47.52 -30.06
C HIS A 174 -9.26 -45.99 -30.00
N PHE A 175 -10.24 -45.33 -30.62
CA PHE A 175 -10.40 -43.88 -30.60
C PHE A 175 -10.56 -43.38 -29.16
N ILE A 176 -11.43 -44.01 -28.38
CA ILE A 176 -11.74 -43.59 -27.01
C ILE A 176 -10.54 -43.80 -26.08
N ARG A 177 -9.82 -44.92 -26.21
CA ARG A 177 -8.57 -45.14 -25.46
C ARG A 177 -7.51 -44.07 -25.79
N SER A 178 -7.38 -43.71 -27.07
CA SER A 178 -6.46 -42.66 -27.50
C SER A 178 -6.88 -41.28 -26.98
N PHE A 179 -8.19 -41.01 -26.96
CA PHE A 179 -8.74 -39.78 -26.40
C PHE A 179 -8.47 -39.66 -24.88
N PHE A 180 -8.74 -40.71 -24.10
CA PHE A 180 -8.45 -40.71 -22.66
C PHE A 180 -6.97 -40.53 -22.34
N THR A 181 -6.08 -41.18 -23.09
CA THR A 181 -4.63 -41.04 -22.91
C THR A 181 -4.16 -39.62 -23.26
N MET A 182 -4.69 -39.02 -24.32
CA MET A 182 -4.43 -37.62 -24.67
C MET A 182 -4.92 -36.64 -23.59
N CYS A 183 -6.17 -36.79 -23.12
CA CYS A 183 -6.70 -35.95 -22.04
C CYS A 183 -5.89 -36.08 -20.75
N LEU A 184 -5.45 -37.28 -20.39
CA LEU A 184 -4.59 -37.51 -19.23
C LEU A 184 -3.24 -36.77 -19.38
N ALA A 185 -2.60 -36.89 -20.55
CA ALA A 185 -1.33 -36.21 -20.81
C ALA A 185 -1.47 -34.68 -20.73
N LEU A 186 -2.50 -34.12 -21.36
CA LEU A 186 -2.80 -32.68 -21.30
C LEU A 186 -3.10 -32.21 -19.87
N GLY A 187 -3.86 -33.00 -19.10
CA GLY A 187 -4.17 -32.72 -17.71
C GLY A 187 -2.92 -32.67 -16.82
N LEU A 188 -1.99 -33.61 -17.02
CA LEU A 188 -0.70 -33.61 -16.30
C LEU A 188 0.16 -32.39 -16.63
N VAL A 189 0.26 -32.02 -17.92
CA VAL A 189 1.01 -30.82 -18.34
C VAL A 189 0.40 -29.56 -17.75
N TRP A 190 -0.94 -29.43 -17.80
CA TRP A 190 -1.63 -28.28 -17.24
C TRP A 190 -1.47 -28.20 -15.72
N SER A 191 -1.61 -29.33 -15.01
CA SER A 191 -1.38 -29.41 -13.56
C SER A 191 0.05 -29.04 -13.18
N PHE A 192 1.04 -29.43 -13.97
CA PHE A 192 2.43 -29.05 -13.72
C PHE A 192 2.65 -27.54 -13.89
N ALA A 193 2.09 -26.96 -14.96
CA ALA A 193 2.20 -25.53 -15.22
C ALA A 193 1.52 -24.67 -14.14
N THR A 194 0.35 -25.08 -13.65
CA THR A 194 -0.37 -24.37 -12.58
C THR A 194 0.38 -24.45 -11.25
N VAL A 195 0.86 -25.63 -10.86
CA VAL A 195 1.67 -25.80 -9.64
C VAL A 195 2.97 -25.01 -9.72
N SER A 196 3.65 -25.01 -10.87
CA SER A 196 4.89 -24.25 -11.05
C SER A 196 4.65 -22.74 -10.95
N ARG A 197 3.54 -22.22 -11.49
CA ARG A 197 3.17 -20.80 -11.34
C ARG A 197 2.82 -20.45 -9.91
N PHE A 198 2.03 -21.28 -9.25
CA PHE A 198 1.66 -21.09 -7.85
C PHE A 198 2.90 -21.10 -6.94
N TYR A 199 3.81 -22.05 -7.16
CA TYR A 199 5.09 -22.10 -6.44
C TYR A 199 5.93 -20.83 -6.68
N ALA A 200 6.04 -20.37 -7.92
CA ALA A 200 6.79 -19.16 -8.23
C ALA A 200 6.19 -17.89 -7.57
N SER A 201 4.86 -17.74 -7.59
CA SER A 201 4.17 -16.61 -6.95
C SER A 201 4.25 -16.69 -5.42
N ALA A 202 4.15 -17.89 -4.84
CA ALA A 202 4.34 -18.11 -3.41
C ALA A 202 5.78 -17.80 -2.95
N VAL A 203 6.79 -18.16 -3.74
CA VAL A 203 8.20 -17.84 -3.44
C VAL A 203 8.47 -16.34 -3.57
N LYS A 204 7.81 -15.65 -4.51
CA LYS A 204 7.92 -14.19 -4.67
C LYS A 204 7.17 -13.39 -3.59
N GLY A 205 6.32 -14.03 -2.79
CA GLY A 205 5.57 -13.35 -1.73
C GLY A 205 4.40 -12.49 -2.20
N GLU A 206 4.00 -12.56 -3.48
CA GLU A 206 2.90 -11.74 -4.06
C GLU A 206 1.59 -11.92 -3.27
N TYR A 207 1.29 -13.13 -2.80
CA TYR A 207 0.09 -13.41 -2.00
C TYR A 207 0.08 -12.74 -0.61
N LYS A 208 1.26 -12.45 -0.05
CA LYS A 208 1.35 -11.79 1.27
C LYS A 208 1.20 -10.29 1.17
N GLU A 209 1.64 -9.66 0.08
CA GLU A 209 1.46 -8.22 -0.10
C GLU A 209 -0.04 -7.87 -0.15
N THR A 210 -0.83 -8.64 -0.91
CA THR A 210 -2.29 -8.45 -0.96
C THR A 210 -2.94 -8.73 0.40
N GLU A 211 -2.57 -9.81 1.09
CA GLU A 211 -3.14 -10.15 2.40
C GLU A 211 -2.77 -9.12 3.48
N LEU A 212 -1.55 -8.57 3.45
CA LEU A 212 -1.09 -7.52 4.36
C LEU A 212 -1.72 -6.16 4.04
N THR A 213 -1.99 -5.88 2.77
CA THR A 213 -2.75 -4.68 2.37
C THR A 213 -4.21 -4.79 2.84
N ASP A 214 -4.83 -5.96 2.64
CA ASP A 214 -6.21 -6.23 3.10
C ASP A 214 -6.31 -6.24 4.64
N ALA A 215 -5.22 -6.58 5.33
CA ALA A 215 -5.12 -6.55 6.79
C ALA A 215 -4.73 -5.17 7.36
N GLU A 216 -4.66 -4.12 6.52
CA GLU A 216 -4.24 -2.75 6.92
C GLU A 216 -2.85 -2.70 7.57
N TYR A 217 -1.98 -3.67 7.29
CA TYR A 217 -0.62 -3.69 7.80
C TYR A 217 0.31 -2.79 6.97
N LEU A 218 0.06 -2.72 5.66
CA LEU A 218 0.70 -1.75 4.76
C LEU A 218 -0.14 -0.47 4.69
N CYS A 219 0.53 0.66 4.57
CA CYS A 219 -0.14 1.95 4.62
C CYS A 219 -0.84 2.26 3.31
N ALA A 220 -2.17 2.39 3.36
CA ALA A 220 -2.96 2.70 2.18
C ALA A 220 -2.57 4.05 1.52
N GLU A 221 -1.96 4.97 2.28
CA GLU A 221 -1.51 6.27 1.77
C GLU A 221 -0.30 6.17 0.84
N VAL A 222 0.52 5.11 0.94
CA VAL A 222 1.74 5.01 0.15
C VAL A 222 1.40 4.41 -1.22
N PRO A 223 1.69 5.10 -2.34
CA PRO A 223 1.38 4.59 -3.67
C PRO A 223 2.31 3.43 -4.05
N ALA A 224 1.77 2.44 -4.76
CA ALA A 224 2.56 1.38 -5.37
C ALA A 224 3.39 1.95 -6.53
N ARG A 225 4.70 1.64 -6.57
CA ARG A 225 5.61 2.09 -7.62
C ARG A 225 6.58 1.01 -8.05
N GLU A 226 6.76 0.88 -9.35
CA GLU A 226 7.79 0.02 -9.96
C GLU A 226 9.15 0.74 -9.97
N GLY A 227 10.20 0.11 -9.46
CA GLY A 227 11.59 0.59 -9.55
C GLY A 227 12.44 0.36 -8.30
N SER A 228 13.74 0.68 -8.42
CA SER A 228 14.75 0.65 -7.35
C SER A 228 14.37 1.57 -6.18
N GLY A 229 14.10 1.03 -4.99
CA GLY A 229 13.56 1.75 -3.83
C GLY A 229 12.04 1.90 -3.77
N GLY A 230 11.36 1.60 -4.89
CA GLY A 230 9.91 1.44 -5.05
C GLY A 230 9.04 2.23 -4.07
N ARG A 231 8.22 1.49 -3.33
CA ARG A 231 7.24 1.98 -2.34
C ARG A 231 7.89 2.65 -1.13
N LEU A 232 9.07 2.19 -0.70
CA LEU A 232 9.72 2.69 0.51
C LEU A 232 10.35 4.08 0.32
N ASP A 233 10.88 4.37 -0.87
CA ASP A 233 11.35 5.72 -1.23
C ASP A 233 10.19 6.73 -1.18
N ALA A 234 9.00 6.33 -1.60
CA ALA A 234 7.78 7.14 -1.48
C ALA A 234 7.35 7.33 -0.02
N ALA A 235 7.30 6.25 0.76
CA ALA A 235 6.98 6.31 2.18
C ALA A 235 7.94 7.23 2.95
N MET A 236 9.24 7.13 2.67
CA MET A 236 10.26 7.97 3.30
C MET A 236 10.11 9.45 2.87
N ALA A 237 9.80 9.72 1.61
CA ALA A 237 9.52 11.08 1.14
C ALA A 237 8.31 11.67 1.86
N MET A 238 7.20 10.94 1.95
CA MET A 238 5.99 11.37 2.64
C MET A 238 6.21 11.56 4.16
N PHE A 239 7.02 10.71 4.78
CA PHE A 239 7.41 10.88 6.18
C PHE A 239 8.24 12.16 6.38
N LEU A 240 9.22 12.42 5.52
CA LEU A 240 10.05 13.63 5.56
C LEU A 240 9.22 14.91 5.38
N THR A 241 8.12 14.85 4.63
CA THR A 241 7.17 15.96 4.46
C THR A 241 6.10 16.01 5.55
N GLY A 242 6.06 15.02 6.44
CA GLY A 242 5.13 14.94 7.56
C GLY A 242 3.72 14.50 7.19
N SER A 243 3.49 14.01 5.97
CA SER A 243 2.21 13.42 5.52
C SER A 243 2.05 11.96 5.92
N LEU A 244 3.16 11.27 6.25
CA LEU A 244 3.14 9.90 6.76
C LEU A 244 3.48 9.85 8.25
N SER A 245 2.79 8.99 9.01
CA SER A 245 3.10 8.77 10.43
C SER A 245 4.38 7.93 10.63
N LEU A 246 4.94 8.00 11.84
CA LEU A 246 6.11 7.18 12.20
C LEU A 246 5.75 5.69 12.23
N GLU A 247 4.59 5.32 12.79
CA GLU A 247 4.18 3.91 12.88
C GLU A 247 4.01 3.31 11.48
N CYS A 248 3.45 4.09 10.56
CA CYS A 248 3.28 3.66 9.18
C CYS A 248 4.63 3.42 8.49
N LEU A 249 5.58 4.36 8.61
CA LEU A 249 6.91 4.18 8.04
C LEU A 249 7.61 2.94 8.63
N GLU A 250 7.47 2.71 9.95
CA GLU A 250 8.03 1.52 10.61
C GLU A 250 7.42 0.22 10.06
N SER A 251 6.10 0.14 9.88
CA SER A 251 5.43 -1.02 9.26
C SER A 251 5.90 -1.30 7.83
N GLU A 252 6.05 -0.25 7.01
CA GLU A 252 6.58 -0.39 5.64
C GLU A 252 8.05 -0.88 5.66
N THR A 253 8.86 -0.42 6.63
CA THR A 253 10.24 -0.90 6.78
C THR A 253 10.32 -2.36 7.25
N ASP A 254 9.46 -2.78 8.17
CA ASP A 254 9.38 -4.16 8.64
C ASP A 254 9.01 -5.11 7.50
N PHE A 255 8.06 -4.70 6.66
CA PHE A 255 7.69 -5.46 5.46
C PHE A 255 8.87 -5.57 4.47
N ALA A 256 9.58 -4.47 4.21
CA ALA A 256 10.76 -4.48 3.35
C ALA A 256 11.88 -5.39 3.90
N PHE A 257 12.10 -5.42 5.23
CA PHE A 257 13.02 -6.37 5.84
C PHE A 257 12.57 -7.82 5.65
N TRP A 258 11.26 -8.06 5.79
CA TRP A 258 10.64 -9.38 5.66
C TRP A 258 10.74 -9.94 4.23
N LYS A 259 10.62 -9.11 3.20
CA LYS A 259 10.75 -9.49 1.79
C LYS A 259 12.13 -10.06 1.45
N GLY A 260 13.17 -9.63 2.16
CA GLY A 260 14.50 -10.24 2.08
C GLY A 260 15.35 -9.84 0.88
N GLU A 261 14.88 -8.94 0.02
CA GLU A 261 15.65 -8.39 -1.09
C GLU A 261 16.71 -7.42 -0.56
N LYS A 262 17.97 -7.57 -1.00
CA LYS A 262 19.10 -6.78 -0.48
C LYS A 262 18.90 -5.27 -0.63
N GLU A 263 18.30 -4.87 -1.75
CA GLU A 263 18.01 -3.48 -2.07
C GLU A 263 16.96 -2.91 -1.10
N ASP A 264 15.83 -3.61 -0.95
CA ASP A 264 14.74 -3.22 -0.04
C ASP A 264 15.21 -3.13 1.42
N GLN A 265 16.05 -4.07 1.86
CA GLN A 265 16.65 -4.02 3.20
C GLN A 265 17.54 -2.80 3.42
N SER A 266 18.26 -2.35 2.39
CA SER A 266 19.12 -1.16 2.46
C SER A 266 18.28 0.11 2.57
N TRP A 267 17.18 0.18 1.81
CA TRP A 267 16.18 1.25 1.94
C TRP A 267 15.47 1.24 3.29
N ALA A 268 15.13 0.05 3.82
CA ALA A 268 14.50 -0.11 5.13
C ALA A 268 15.39 0.45 6.25
N ALA A 269 16.67 0.12 6.22
CA ALA A 269 17.64 0.69 7.16
C ALA A 269 17.76 2.21 7.02
N LEU A 270 17.71 2.76 5.80
CA LEU A 270 17.79 4.20 5.58
C LEU A 270 16.54 4.93 6.09
N ALA A 271 15.35 4.38 5.84
CA ALA A 271 14.10 4.91 6.35
C ALA A 271 14.06 4.91 7.89
N LEU A 272 14.56 3.86 8.53
CA LEU A 272 14.70 3.84 10.00
C LEU A 272 15.72 4.87 10.50
N ALA A 273 16.83 5.09 9.79
CA ALA A 273 17.79 6.15 10.14
C ALA A 273 17.14 7.54 10.07
N VAL A 274 16.29 7.79 9.06
CA VAL A 274 15.52 9.02 8.90
C VAL A 274 14.49 9.19 10.02
N ALA A 275 13.72 8.13 10.30
CA ALA A 275 12.73 8.08 11.37
C ALA A 275 13.34 8.35 12.76
N LYS A 276 14.54 7.82 13.01
CA LYS A 276 15.28 7.98 14.28
C LYS A 276 16.30 9.12 14.25
N SER A 277 16.13 10.11 13.36
CA SER A 277 17.06 11.24 13.21
C SER A 277 17.32 12.06 14.48
N LYS A 278 16.41 12.01 15.48
CA LYS A 278 16.57 12.66 16.79
C LYS A 278 17.51 11.91 17.74
N ASP A 279 17.70 10.61 17.55
CA ASP A 279 18.62 9.78 18.33
C ASP A 279 19.87 9.50 17.48
N ASN A 280 20.93 10.27 17.72
CA ASN A 280 22.19 10.16 16.96
C ASN A 280 22.77 8.75 17.00
N ALA A 281 22.67 8.04 18.14
CA ALA A 281 23.23 6.70 18.26
C ALA A 281 22.44 5.68 17.42
N ALA A 282 21.10 5.74 17.47
CA ALA A 282 20.25 4.90 16.64
C ALA A 282 20.41 5.22 15.14
N LYS A 283 20.42 6.51 14.79
CA LYS A 283 20.65 6.99 13.42
C LYS A 283 21.96 6.44 12.86
N ASP A 284 23.06 6.63 13.56
CA ASP A 284 24.40 6.21 13.09
C ASP A 284 24.48 4.68 12.94
N ALA A 285 23.88 3.93 13.87
CA ALA A 285 23.80 2.48 13.79
C ALA A 285 23.03 2.00 12.55
N TYR A 286 21.91 2.64 12.20
CA TYR A 286 21.16 2.31 10.99
C TYR A 286 21.89 2.75 9.72
N LEU A 287 22.55 3.91 9.70
CA LEU A 287 23.35 4.35 8.56
C LEU A 287 24.49 3.38 8.24
N GLU A 288 25.13 2.80 9.25
CA GLU A 288 26.14 1.74 9.06
C GLU A 288 25.51 0.49 8.43
N GLN A 289 24.30 0.11 8.87
CA GLN A 289 23.58 -1.04 8.31
C GLN A 289 23.18 -0.87 6.84
N VAL A 290 22.84 0.36 6.40
CA VAL A 290 22.48 0.63 4.99
C VAL A 290 23.58 0.13 4.06
N CYS A 291 24.83 0.48 4.35
CA CYS A 291 25.97 0.14 3.50
C CYS A 291 26.52 -1.28 3.74
N ALA A 292 26.16 -1.94 4.84
CA ALA A 292 26.60 -3.30 5.12
C ALA A 292 25.94 -4.35 4.20
N LYS A 293 24.75 -4.05 3.68
CA LYS A 293 23.97 -4.94 2.81
C LYS A 293 24.27 -4.75 1.33
N ASP A 294 24.39 -3.50 0.90
CA ASP A 294 24.71 -3.10 -0.47
C ASP A 294 25.55 -1.81 -0.47
N ASP A 295 26.87 -1.96 -0.59
CA ASP A 295 27.83 -0.86 -0.51
C ASP A 295 27.84 0.04 -1.76
N GLN A 296 27.37 -0.49 -2.89
CA GLN A 296 27.25 0.22 -4.17
C GLN A 296 25.83 0.71 -4.45
N GLY A 297 24.87 0.23 -3.67
CA GLY A 297 23.46 0.58 -3.73
C GLY A 297 23.20 2.08 -3.61
N TYR A 298 22.13 2.53 -4.26
CA TYR A 298 21.74 3.94 -4.22
C TYR A 298 21.40 4.40 -2.80
N ALA A 299 20.74 3.55 -2.00
CA ALA A 299 20.46 3.83 -0.59
C ALA A 299 21.74 4.09 0.22
N CYS A 300 22.81 3.31 0.03
CA CYS A 300 24.10 3.55 0.70
C CYS A 300 24.75 4.87 0.26
N LYS A 301 24.71 5.20 -1.03
CA LYS A 301 25.21 6.49 -1.53
C LYS A 301 24.42 7.67 -0.95
N LEU A 302 23.10 7.53 -0.84
CA LEU A 302 22.22 8.53 -0.23
C LEU A 302 22.47 8.67 1.28
N ALA A 303 22.65 7.54 1.98
CA ALA A 303 23.00 7.49 3.40
C ALA A 303 24.34 8.20 3.68
N LYS A 304 25.35 7.93 2.86
CA LYS A 304 26.65 8.62 2.93
C LYS A 304 26.48 10.12 2.71
N TRP A 305 25.81 10.56 1.65
CA TRP A 305 25.58 11.98 1.43
C TRP A 305 24.80 12.68 2.54
N TRP A 306 23.86 11.98 3.17
CA TRP A 306 23.10 12.54 4.28
C TRP A 306 23.92 12.58 5.58
N GLY A 307 24.76 11.58 5.84
CA GLY A 307 25.60 11.48 7.04
C GLY A 307 26.93 12.23 6.98
N SER A 308 27.65 12.13 5.87
CA SER A 308 28.89 12.86 5.58
C SER A 308 28.58 13.98 4.59
N LYS A 309 29.17 15.17 4.74
CA LYS A 309 29.03 16.31 3.81
C LYS A 309 29.66 16.03 2.42
N GLU A 310 29.62 14.79 1.96
CA GLU A 310 30.14 14.32 0.69
C GLU A 310 29.35 14.87 -0.49
N VAL A 311 29.92 14.69 -1.68
CA VAL A 311 29.32 15.10 -2.96
C VAL A 311 28.00 14.36 -3.15
N GLU A 312 27.00 15.11 -3.58
CA GLU A 312 25.67 14.58 -3.88
C GLU A 312 25.74 13.40 -4.85
N PRO A 313 25.06 12.28 -4.56
CA PRO A 313 25.08 11.14 -5.45
C PRO A 313 24.46 11.55 -6.79
N ALA A 314 25.17 11.22 -7.88
CA ALA A 314 24.62 11.42 -9.21
C ALA A 314 23.22 10.78 -9.30
N PRO A 315 22.25 11.47 -9.90
CA PRO A 315 20.89 10.93 -10.02
C PRO A 315 20.98 9.58 -10.73
N ALA A 316 20.37 8.55 -10.13
CA ALA A 316 20.10 7.32 -10.87
C ALA A 316 19.16 7.66 -12.03
N ASN A 317 19.07 6.79 -13.04
CA ASN A 317 18.11 6.94 -14.14
C ASN A 317 16.66 7.09 -13.64
N ASN A 318 16.39 6.66 -12.40
CA ASN A 318 15.14 6.88 -11.69
C ASN A 318 15.34 7.93 -10.58
N VAL A 319 14.46 8.93 -10.57
CA VAL A 319 14.47 10.00 -9.57
C VAL A 319 13.93 9.48 -8.24
N SER A 320 14.80 9.37 -7.23
CA SER A 320 14.37 9.10 -5.85
C SER A 320 13.67 10.33 -5.27
N TRP A 321 12.46 10.12 -4.76
CA TRP A 321 11.65 11.15 -4.13
C TRP A 321 12.20 11.54 -2.78
N ALA A 322 12.68 10.58 -1.98
CA ALA A 322 13.29 10.93 -0.71
C ALA A 322 14.56 11.76 -0.91
N ARG A 323 15.41 11.44 -1.91
CA ARG A 323 16.55 12.32 -2.25
C ARG A 323 16.08 13.74 -2.55
N LEU A 324 15.06 13.89 -3.40
CA LEU A 324 14.55 15.22 -3.76
C LEU A 324 14.09 16.00 -2.53
N VAL A 325 13.25 15.40 -1.67
CA VAL A 325 12.77 16.05 -0.45
C VAL A 325 13.94 16.43 0.47
N MET A 326 14.88 15.51 0.69
CA MET A 326 16.08 15.78 1.51
C MET A 326 16.95 16.89 0.91
N SER A 327 17.07 16.95 -0.42
CA SER A 327 17.86 17.98 -1.11
C SER A 327 17.21 19.36 -0.99
N VAL A 328 15.89 19.43 -1.07
CA VAL A 328 15.10 20.65 -0.87
C VAL A 328 15.26 21.13 0.58
N GLN A 329 15.06 20.25 1.57
CA GLN A 329 15.22 20.59 2.98
C GLN A 329 16.64 21.06 3.31
N ARG A 330 17.65 20.37 2.78
CA ARG A 330 19.05 20.77 2.97
C ARG A 330 19.39 22.10 2.30
N ALA A 331 18.83 22.39 1.13
CA ALA A 331 19.01 23.67 0.46
C ALA A 331 18.32 24.81 1.21
N GLU A 332 17.12 24.57 1.76
CA GLU A 332 16.41 25.48 2.68
C GLU A 332 17.27 25.77 3.91
N GLU A 333 17.78 24.73 4.59
CA GLU A 333 18.63 24.86 5.79
C GLU A 333 19.93 25.65 5.52
N ASN A 334 20.55 25.42 4.37
CA ASN A 334 21.77 26.11 3.96
C ASN A 334 21.51 27.53 3.43
N GLY A 335 20.26 27.91 3.19
CA GLY A 335 19.90 29.17 2.53
C GLY A 335 20.36 29.26 1.07
N ASP A 336 20.62 28.12 0.40
CA ASP A 336 20.96 28.09 -1.03
C ASP A 336 19.68 28.10 -1.88
N ILE A 337 19.13 29.30 -2.07
CA ILE A 337 17.89 29.55 -2.82
C ILE A 337 17.99 29.01 -4.27
N GLY A 338 19.18 29.05 -4.87
CA GLY A 338 19.40 28.60 -6.25
C GLY A 338 19.23 27.09 -6.41
N THR A 339 19.88 26.33 -5.52
CA THR A 339 19.74 24.87 -5.47
C THR A 339 18.33 24.46 -5.04
N TRP A 340 17.76 25.15 -4.05
CA TRP A 340 16.40 24.92 -3.57
C TRP A 340 15.37 24.96 -4.70
N LYS A 341 15.36 26.02 -5.51
CA LYS A 341 14.42 26.14 -6.65
C LYS A 341 14.66 25.10 -7.73
N ARG A 342 15.92 24.77 -8.01
CA ARG A 342 16.28 23.79 -9.02
C ARG A 342 15.75 22.41 -8.65
N GLU A 343 15.94 21.99 -7.40
CA GLU A 343 15.42 20.70 -6.92
C GLU A 343 13.89 20.73 -6.79
N LEU A 344 13.31 21.84 -6.36
CA LEU A 344 11.85 22.00 -6.29
C LEU A 344 11.19 21.84 -7.67
N ALA A 345 11.81 22.35 -8.73
CA ALA A 345 11.34 22.18 -10.11
C ALA A 345 11.48 20.75 -10.65
N ARG A 346 12.28 19.89 -10.00
CA ARG A 346 12.46 18.47 -10.37
C ARG A 346 11.46 17.55 -9.70
N VAL A 347 10.73 18.03 -8.69
CA VAL A 347 9.74 17.20 -8.01
C VAL A 347 8.52 17.00 -8.91
N PRO A 348 8.11 15.75 -9.19
CA PRO A 348 6.94 15.48 -10.02
C PRO A 348 5.65 16.03 -9.38
N SER A 349 4.77 16.62 -10.19
CA SER A 349 3.50 17.20 -9.74
C SER A 349 2.38 16.17 -9.55
N ASP A 350 2.55 14.96 -10.06
CA ASP A 350 1.61 13.83 -9.97
C ASP A 350 1.71 13.07 -8.65
N PHE A 351 2.66 13.45 -7.78
CA PHE A 351 2.87 12.81 -6.50
C PHE A 351 2.14 13.54 -5.37
N ASP A 352 1.79 12.81 -4.30
CA ASP A 352 1.09 13.30 -3.10
C ASP A 352 1.98 14.19 -2.20
N LEU A 353 2.83 15.00 -2.84
CA LEU A 353 3.65 16.04 -2.25
C LEU A 353 3.19 17.43 -2.68
N ALA A 354 1.99 17.57 -3.24
CA ALA A 354 1.47 18.86 -3.69
C ALA A 354 1.51 19.90 -2.55
N GLU A 355 1.04 19.54 -1.35
CA GLU A 355 1.10 20.43 -0.17
C GLU A 355 2.54 20.84 0.16
N PHE A 356 3.47 19.89 0.20
CA PHE A 356 4.89 20.16 0.45
C PHE A 356 5.47 21.11 -0.59
N LEU A 357 5.21 20.88 -1.87
CA LEU A 357 5.73 21.71 -2.96
C LEU A 357 5.21 23.13 -2.88
N GLU A 358 3.93 23.31 -2.62
CA GLU A 358 3.34 24.63 -2.49
C GLU A 358 3.88 25.39 -1.27
N VAL A 359 4.02 24.73 -0.12
CA VAL A 359 4.66 25.30 1.08
C VAL A 359 6.09 25.74 0.75
N GLN A 360 6.87 24.88 0.09
CA GLN A 360 8.26 25.15 -0.26
C GLN A 360 8.40 26.27 -1.30
N LYS A 361 7.47 26.39 -2.26
CA LYS A 361 7.42 27.52 -3.21
C LYS A 361 7.21 28.85 -2.49
N VAL A 362 6.26 28.92 -1.55
CA VAL A 362 5.99 30.14 -0.77
C VAL A 362 7.21 30.52 0.07
N LYS A 363 7.82 29.56 0.76
CA LYS A 363 9.05 29.78 1.53
C LYS A 363 10.21 30.26 0.65
N ALA A 364 10.40 29.69 -0.54
CA ALA A 364 11.44 30.10 -1.47
C ALA A 364 11.20 31.52 -2.01
N LEU A 365 9.96 31.89 -2.35
CA LEU A 365 9.60 33.26 -2.75
C LEU A 365 9.88 34.27 -1.63
N TRP A 366 9.59 33.89 -0.39
CA TRP A 366 9.90 34.71 0.77
C TRP A 366 11.41 34.92 0.93
N ALA A 367 12.21 33.85 0.81
CA ALA A 367 13.67 33.91 0.86
C ALA A 367 14.26 34.78 -0.27
N GLU A 368 13.63 34.80 -1.45
CA GLU A 368 13.97 35.69 -2.58
C GLU A 368 13.57 37.16 -2.35
N LYS A 369 12.94 37.49 -1.22
CA LYS A 369 12.37 38.82 -0.92
C LYS A 369 11.26 39.24 -1.90
N LYS A 370 10.57 38.28 -2.51
CA LYS A 370 9.39 38.51 -3.37
C LYS A 370 8.11 38.45 -2.53
N PHE A 371 8.01 39.33 -1.53
CA PHE A 371 6.98 39.24 -0.48
C PHE A 371 5.55 39.27 -1.02
N GLU A 372 5.24 40.11 -2.01
CA GLU A 372 3.89 40.16 -2.62
C GLU A 372 3.48 38.84 -3.29
N GLN A 373 4.43 38.16 -3.96
CA GLN A 373 4.18 36.87 -4.59
C GLN A 373 4.04 35.76 -3.54
N ALA A 374 4.87 35.81 -2.48
CA ALA A 374 4.78 34.88 -1.37
C ALA A 374 3.45 35.03 -0.61
N GLU A 375 2.97 36.25 -0.38
CA GLU A 375 1.67 36.53 0.25
C GLU A 375 0.51 36.04 -0.62
N GLY A 376 0.56 36.32 -1.93
CA GLY A 376 -0.41 35.81 -2.89
C GLY A 376 -0.45 34.28 -2.90
N GLY A 377 0.72 33.62 -2.93
CA GLY A 377 0.84 32.17 -2.87
C GLY A 377 0.29 31.60 -1.56
N TYR A 378 0.69 32.18 -0.42
CA TYR A 378 0.18 31.80 0.90
C TYR A 378 -1.34 31.87 0.97
N ALA A 379 -1.95 32.97 0.51
CA ALA A 379 -3.39 33.17 0.53
C ALA A 379 -4.15 32.15 -0.34
N VAL A 380 -3.55 31.69 -1.45
CA VAL A 380 -4.15 30.67 -2.33
C VAL A 380 -4.13 29.29 -1.69
N ILE A 381 -3.04 28.94 -1.00
CA ILE A 381 -2.84 27.57 -0.51
C ILE A 381 -3.31 27.38 0.93
N TRP A 382 -3.50 28.46 1.71
CA TRP A 382 -3.83 28.40 3.13
C TRP A 382 -5.00 27.48 3.47
N ASP A 383 -6.10 27.55 2.71
CA ASP A 383 -7.31 26.76 2.93
C ASP A 383 -7.21 25.33 2.36
N GLN A 384 -6.17 25.04 1.58
CA GLN A 384 -5.93 23.74 0.94
C GLN A 384 -4.96 22.87 1.74
N LEU A 385 -4.16 23.46 2.63
CA LEU A 385 -3.16 22.75 3.41
C LEU A 385 -3.81 22.01 4.58
N SER A 386 -3.29 20.82 4.87
CA SER A 386 -3.57 20.14 6.13
C SER A 386 -3.06 20.95 7.34
N SER A 387 -3.62 20.71 8.54
CA SER A 387 -3.41 21.56 9.71
C SER A 387 -1.94 21.71 10.11
N ARG A 388 -1.11 20.68 9.89
CA ARG A 388 0.31 20.68 10.29
C ARG A 388 1.18 21.52 9.33
N PRO A 389 1.25 21.25 8.01
CA PRO A 389 1.94 22.12 7.05
C PRO A 389 1.47 23.57 7.08
N GLN A 390 0.17 23.79 7.26
CA GLN A 390 -0.43 25.11 7.43
C GLN A 390 0.22 25.87 8.61
N ARG A 391 0.27 25.26 9.79
CA ARG A 391 0.86 25.87 10.99
C ARG A 391 2.37 26.02 10.90
N GLU A 392 3.07 25.08 10.27
CA GLU A 392 4.51 25.21 10.01
C GLU A 392 4.82 26.41 9.12
N LEU A 393 4.07 26.56 8.01
CA LEU A 393 4.23 27.68 7.08
C LEU A 393 3.94 29.02 7.76
N ALA A 394 2.81 29.13 8.47
CA ALA A 394 2.47 30.35 9.22
C ALA A 394 3.51 30.69 10.29
N THR A 395 4.01 29.70 11.04
CA THR A 395 5.06 29.88 12.05
C THR A 395 6.32 30.45 11.42
N ARG A 396 6.80 29.85 10.32
CA ARG A 396 8.01 30.30 9.63
C ARG A 396 7.86 31.71 9.07
N LEU A 397 6.74 32.02 8.42
CA LEU A 397 6.50 33.35 7.86
C LEU A 397 6.32 34.41 8.95
N CYS A 398 5.55 34.11 10.01
CA CYS A 398 5.38 34.98 11.18
C CYS A 398 6.73 35.33 11.82
N LEU A 399 7.58 34.34 12.11
CA LEU A 399 8.92 34.55 12.65
C LEU A 399 9.79 35.39 11.71
N SER A 400 9.67 35.18 10.40
CA SER A 400 10.45 35.92 9.40
C SER A 400 10.02 37.39 9.34
N GLU A 401 8.73 37.69 9.42
CA GLU A 401 8.21 39.06 9.48
C GLU A 401 8.68 39.79 10.74
N ILE A 402 8.52 39.17 11.92
CA ILE A 402 8.94 39.75 13.21
C ILE A 402 10.43 40.06 13.23
N THR A 403 11.23 39.21 12.57
CA THR A 403 12.69 39.38 12.52
C THR A 403 13.09 40.61 11.68
N GLN A 404 12.33 40.92 10.62
CA GLN A 404 12.61 42.04 9.72
C GLN A 404 12.23 43.40 10.32
N ASP A 405 11.01 43.53 10.84
CA ASP A 405 10.52 44.76 11.42
C ASP A 405 9.50 44.44 12.52
N CYS A 406 9.62 45.10 13.67
CA CYS A 406 8.64 45.01 14.76
C CYS A 406 7.61 46.15 14.74
N SER A 407 7.75 47.12 13.83
CA SER A 407 6.92 48.32 13.79
C SER A 407 5.54 48.11 13.17
N VAL A 408 5.34 46.99 12.46
CA VAL A 408 4.07 46.69 11.79
C VAL A 408 3.01 46.32 12.83
N LYS A 409 1.85 46.97 12.77
CA LYS A 409 0.77 46.80 13.75
C LYS A 409 0.11 45.41 13.71
N SER A 410 0.21 44.71 12.59
CA SER A 410 -0.45 43.43 12.36
C SER A 410 0.28 42.57 11.34
N TYR A 411 0.78 41.42 11.78
CA TYR A 411 1.32 40.36 10.93
C TYR A 411 0.21 39.36 10.62
N ARG A 412 -0.16 39.25 9.35
CA ARG A 412 -1.25 38.36 8.89
C ARG A 412 -0.95 36.90 9.26
N TYR A 413 0.26 36.44 9.00
CA TYR A 413 0.68 35.06 9.29
C TYR A 413 0.61 34.72 10.79
N CYS A 414 0.97 35.67 11.66
CA CYS A 414 0.87 35.47 13.11
C CYS A 414 -0.60 35.43 13.58
N GLN A 415 -1.49 36.20 12.96
CA GLN A 415 -2.93 36.16 13.27
C GLN A 415 -3.56 34.84 12.84
N ASP A 416 -3.19 34.36 11.67
CA ASP A 416 -3.63 33.06 11.17
C ASP A 416 -3.14 31.93 12.08
N LEU A 417 -1.89 31.99 12.55
CA LEU A 417 -1.33 31.06 13.54
C LEU A 417 -2.09 31.11 14.87
N GLU A 418 -2.40 32.31 15.38
CA GLU A 418 -3.18 32.50 16.60
C GLU A 418 -4.62 31.95 16.45
N ALA A 419 -5.24 32.15 15.30
CA ALA A 419 -6.56 31.62 14.99
C ALA A 419 -6.56 30.09 14.95
N SER A 420 -5.55 29.47 14.33
CA SER A 420 -5.40 28.01 14.32
C SER A 420 -5.21 27.43 15.72
N LEU A 421 -4.49 28.13 16.62
CA LEU A 421 -4.36 27.71 18.03
C LEU A 421 -5.70 27.75 18.77
N LYS A 422 -6.52 28.79 18.55
CA LYS A 422 -7.84 28.92 19.18
C LYS A 422 -8.85 27.89 18.68
N ASN A 423 -8.76 27.52 17.40
CA ASN A 423 -9.69 26.60 16.78
C ASN A 423 -9.41 25.12 17.09
N SER A 424 -8.19 24.77 17.54
CA SER A 424 -7.79 23.38 17.80
C SER A 424 -7.02 23.21 19.12
N PRO A 425 -7.66 23.46 20.28
CA PRO A 425 -6.99 23.47 21.59
C PRO A 425 -6.57 22.07 22.10
N GLN A 426 -7.04 20.98 21.48
CA GLN A 426 -6.75 19.61 21.92
C GLN A 426 -5.54 18.96 21.23
N GLU A 427 -5.00 19.60 20.18
CA GLU A 427 -3.88 19.05 19.43
C GLU A 427 -2.56 19.43 20.11
N THR A 428 -1.56 18.55 20.06
CA THR A 428 -0.24 18.82 20.62
C THR A 428 0.39 20.02 19.92
N VAL A 429 0.50 21.13 20.64
CA VAL A 429 1.06 22.38 20.12
C VAL A 429 2.58 22.26 20.05
N ASP A 430 3.16 22.49 18.86
CA ASP A 430 4.61 22.50 18.70
C ASP A 430 5.23 23.70 19.46
N ALA A 431 6.38 23.47 20.08
CA ALA A 431 7.12 24.50 20.80
C ALA A 431 7.48 25.68 19.90
N ASP A 432 7.83 25.42 18.64
CA ASP A 432 8.21 26.45 17.68
C ASP A 432 7.05 27.41 17.39
N TRP A 433 5.81 26.92 17.42
CA TRP A 433 4.60 27.74 17.20
C TRP A 433 4.38 28.70 18.38
N LEU A 434 4.51 28.18 19.61
CA LEU A 434 4.37 28.99 20.82
C LEU A 434 5.50 30.03 20.92
N VAL A 435 6.72 29.68 20.49
CA VAL A 435 7.82 30.66 20.42
C VAL A 435 7.49 31.77 19.42
N ALA A 436 6.96 31.44 18.23
CA ALA A 436 6.56 32.45 17.25
C ALA A 436 5.48 33.41 17.77
N LEU A 437 4.45 32.86 18.42
CA LEU A 437 3.40 33.68 19.04
C LEU A 437 3.95 34.51 20.21
N ALA A 438 4.84 33.96 21.04
CA ALA A 438 5.49 34.72 22.12
C ALA A 438 6.33 35.88 21.58
N GLU A 439 7.07 35.67 20.47
CA GLU A 439 7.80 36.73 19.77
C GLU A 439 6.85 37.81 19.22
N ASP A 440 5.72 37.42 18.63
CA ASP A 440 4.70 38.37 18.14
C ASP A 440 4.17 39.25 19.29
N LYS A 441 3.79 38.65 20.42
CA LYS A 441 3.26 39.38 21.58
C LYS A 441 4.32 40.28 22.22
N ALA A 442 5.57 39.81 22.30
CA ALA A 442 6.70 40.62 22.77
C ALA A 442 6.96 41.81 21.85
N CYS A 443 6.95 41.58 20.54
CA CYS A 443 7.14 42.58 19.50
C CYS A 443 6.06 43.68 19.55
N ARG A 444 4.80 43.30 19.75
CA ARG A 444 3.67 44.24 19.88
C ARG A 444 3.49 44.83 21.29
N ASN A 445 4.25 44.36 22.27
CA ASN A 445 4.02 44.61 23.70
C ASN A 445 2.54 44.33 24.10
N ALA A 446 1.96 43.29 23.51
CA ALA A 446 0.57 42.91 23.73
C ALA A 446 0.44 42.07 25.00
N LYS A 447 -0.60 42.37 25.78
CA LYS A 447 -0.99 41.62 26.96
C LYS A 447 -2.03 40.57 26.56
N ASP A 448 -1.77 39.31 26.91
CA ASP A 448 -2.61 38.18 26.49
C ASP A 448 -2.59 37.11 27.58
N SER A 449 -3.54 37.24 28.50
CA SER A 449 -3.68 36.35 29.64
C SER A 449 -4.02 34.91 29.25
N GLU A 450 -4.68 34.71 28.09
CA GLU A 450 -5.00 33.37 27.59
C GLU A 450 -3.73 32.67 27.11
N PHE A 451 -2.90 33.36 26.33
CA PHE A 451 -1.61 32.82 25.90
C PHE A 451 -0.68 32.50 27.09
N LEU A 452 -0.68 33.35 28.11
CA LEU A 452 0.08 33.10 29.34
C LEU A 452 -0.39 31.83 30.08
N ALA A 453 -1.68 31.49 30.02
CA ALA A 453 -2.17 30.24 30.58
C ALA A 453 -1.58 29.04 29.83
N TYR A 454 -1.62 29.05 28.49
CA TYR A 454 -0.98 28.00 27.67
C TYR A 454 0.51 27.84 27.95
N ALA A 455 1.25 28.95 28.08
CA ALA A 455 2.67 28.92 28.40
C ALA A 455 2.98 28.30 29.77
N LYS A 456 2.08 28.44 30.74
CA LYS A 456 2.23 27.86 32.09
C LYS A 456 1.92 26.37 32.15
N ASP A 457 1.13 25.86 31.22
CA ASP A 457 0.81 24.44 31.12
C ASP A 457 1.95 23.62 30.48
N LEU A 458 2.92 24.29 29.83
CA LEU A 458 4.15 23.65 29.36
C LEU A 458 5.01 23.18 30.54
N ASP A 459 5.77 22.10 30.31
CA ASP A 459 6.78 21.64 31.27
C ASP A 459 7.74 22.80 31.62
N PRO A 460 7.76 23.26 32.88
CA PRO A 460 8.57 24.41 33.29
C PRO A 460 10.08 24.18 33.11
N GLU A 461 10.52 22.91 33.04
CA GLU A 461 11.93 22.60 32.81
C GLU A 461 12.32 22.59 31.34
N SER A 462 11.35 22.56 30.42
CA SER A 462 11.62 22.59 28.99
C SER A 462 12.25 23.92 28.55
N ASP A 463 13.20 23.84 27.61
CA ASP A 463 13.85 25.03 27.04
C ASP A 463 12.83 25.96 26.37
N SER A 464 11.79 25.40 25.75
CA SER A 464 10.69 26.12 25.12
C SER A 464 9.93 26.97 26.13
N SER A 465 9.52 26.38 27.27
CA SER A 465 8.82 27.10 28.34
C SER A 465 9.68 28.24 28.90
N LYS A 466 10.97 27.97 29.17
CA LYS A 466 11.94 28.98 29.63
C LYS A 466 12.06 30.13 28.63
N LEU A 467 12.14 29.84 27.33
CA LEU A 467 12.20 30.87 26.29
C LEU A 467 10.89 31.66 26.20
N ILE A 468 9.74 31.00 26.10
CA ILE A 468 8.41 31.63 25.99
C ILE A 468 8.15 32.56 27.18
N MET A 469 8.33 32.07 28.41
CA MET A 469 8.13 32.86 29.63
C MET A 469 9.08 34.06 29.70
N THR A 470 10.26 33.96 29.10
CA THR A 470 11.20 35.08 29.04
C THR A 470 10.77 36.15 28.06
N LEU A 471 10.19 35.75 26.92
CA LEU A 471 9.73 36.67 25.88
C LEU A 471 8.45 37.40 26.28
N LEU A 472 7.57 36.78 27.06
CA LEU A 472 6.29 37.37 27.44
C LEU A 472 6.45 38.55 28.41
N PRO A 473 5.87 39.73 28.09
CA PRO A 473 5.91 40.89 28.99
C PRO A 473 5.24 40.65 30.35
N GLU A 474 4.24 39.76 30.38
CA GLU A 474 3.39 39.50 31.56
C GLU A 474 3.85 38.34 32.43
N SER A 475 5.00 37.73 32.13
CA SER A 475 5.49 36.56 32.87
C SER A 475 5.82 36.83 34.33
N GLY A 476 5.98 38.11 34.71
CA GLY A 476 6.38 38.52 36.05
C GLY A 476 7.83 38.18 36.41
N LEU A 477 8.61 37.64 35.46
CA LEU A 477 10.01 37.32 35.68
C LEU A 477 10.84 38.60 35.82
N SER A 478 11.76 38.59 36.78
CA SER A 478 12.76 39.66 36.92
C SER A 478 13.67 39.70 35.68
N GLU A 479 14.18 40.88 35.32
CA GLU A 479 15.11 41.02 34.19
C GLU A 479 16.37 40.14 34.35
N SER A 480 16.85 39.94 35.57
CA SER A 480 17.94 38.99 35.85
C SER A 480 17.56 37.54 35.53
N THR A 481 16.34 37.12 35.89
CA THR A 481 15.85 35.76 35.62
C THR A 481 15.62 35.54 34.13
N LYS A 482 15.05 36.53 33.43
CA LYS A 482 14.92 36.50 31.97
C LYS A 482 16.28 36.30 31.30
N LEU A 483 17.27 37.07 31.71
CA LEU A 483 18.60 37.00 31.12
C LEU A 483 19.32 35.67 31.45
N GLU A 484 19.09 35.11 32.63
CA GLU A 484 19.56 33.77 32.99
C GLU A 484 18.90 32.66 32.16
N ASN A 485 17.58 32.73 31.96
CA ASN A 485 16.84 31.81 31.11
C ASN A 485 17.33 31.87 29.65
N LEU A 486 17.51 33.07 29.08
CA LEU A 486 18.08 33.25 27.74
C LEU A 486 19.47 32.63 27.63
N ARG A 487 20.35 32.82 28.62
CA ARG A 487 21.67 32.19 28.63
C ARG A 487 21.58 30.67 28.71
N SER A 488 20.66 30.14 29.52
CA SER A 488 20.46 28.70 29.64
C SER A 488 20.07 28.11 28.28
N VAL A 489 19.03 28.66 27.64
CA VAL A 489 18.56 28.15 26.34
C VAL A 489 19.60 28.38 25.24
N ALA A 490 20.17 29.59 25.14
CA ALA A 490 21.14 29.93 24.08
C ALA A 490 22.45 29.13 24.13
N PHE A 491 22.85 28.61 25.30
CA PHE A 491 24.14 27.93 25.45
C PHE A 491 24.04 26.45 25.83
N LYS A 492 22.88 25.98 26.30
CA LYS A 492 22.70 24.60 26.76
C LYS A 492 21.58 23.86 26.06
N SER A 493 20.71 24.53 25.29
CA SER A 493 19.61 23.84 24.65
C SER A 493 20.11 22.81 23.65
N GLY A 494 19.49 21.63 23.67
CA GLY A 494 19.71 20.60 22.66
C GLY A 494 18.99 20.88 21.33
N ASN A 495 18.11 21.90 21.28
CA ASN A 495 17.38 22.27 20.08
C ASN A 495 18.05 23.49 19.40
N PRO A 496 18.65 23.34 18.20
CA PRO A 496 19.33 24.43 17.50
C PRO A 496 18.41 25.62 17.14
N ALA A 497 17.12 25.38 16.90
CA ALA A 497 16.17 26.44 16.57
C ALA A 497 15.91 27.34 17.79
N LEU A 498 15.61 26.73 18.94
CA LEU A 498 15.45 27.45 20.22
C LEU A 498 16.75 28.15 20.63
N GLN A 499 17.88 27.47 20.44
CA GLN A 499 19.21 28.03 20.72
C GLN A 499 19.46 29.30 19.90
N THR A 500 19.17 29.26 18.60
CA THR A 500 19.33 30.38 17.67
C THR A 500 18.44 31.56 18.07
N ARG A 501 17.16 31.29 18.40
CA ARG A 501 16.19 32.31 18.83
C ARG A 501 16.58 32.93 20.16
N ALA A 502 16.96 32.12 21.14
CA ALA A 502 17.46 32.60 22.43
C ALA A 502 18.73 33.45 22.26
N LEU A 503 19.66 33.04 21.37
CA LEU A 503 20.86 33.82 21.07
C LEU A 503 20.53 35.17 20.46
N PHE A 504 19.56 35.21 19.54
CA PHE A 504 19.09 36.44 18.91
C PHE A 504 18.57 37.45 19.95
N HIS A 505 17.71 37.00 20.87
CA HIS A 505 17.19 37.85 21.96
C HIS A 505 18.26 38.22 22.99
N LEU A 506 19.15 37.29 23.33
CA LEU A 506 20.28 37.55 24.23
C LEU A 506 21.21 38.64 23.66
N LEU A 507 21.51 38.60 22.36
CA LEU A 507 22.34 39.59 21.69
C LEU A 507 21.70 40.98 21.63
N ARG A 508 20.35 41.05 21.59
CA ARG A 508 19.61 42.32 21.62
C ARG A 508 19.51 42.93 23.03
N THR A 509 19.45 42.09 24.06
CA THR A 509 19.15 42.52 25.44
C THR A 509 20.38 42.60 26.35
N SER A 510 21.35 41.69 26.20
CA SER A 510 22.53 41.65 27.05
C SER A 510 23.42 42.87 26.83
N ARG A 511 24.06 43.32 27.91
CA ARG A 511 25.11 44.35 27.91
C ARG A 511 26.45 43.79 28.39
N HIS A 512 26.56 42.48 28.57
CA HIS A 512 27.74 41.82 29.12
C HIS A 512 28.64 41.29 28.01
N LEU A 513 29.91 41.69 28.05
CA LEU A 513 30.94 41.24 27.11
C LEU A 513 31.07 39.70 27.08
N SER A 514 30.91 39.05 28.24
CA SER A 514 30.99 37.59 28.36
C SER A 514 29.93 36.86 27.55
N ASP A 515 28.77 37.47 27.33
CA ASP A 515 27.71 36.88 26.53
C ASP A 515 28.07 36.97 25.04
N LEU A 516 28.64 38.10 24.59
CA LEU A 516 29.16 38.23 23.21
C LEU A 516 30.27 37.20 22.91
N GLU A 517 31.22 37.01 23.82
CA GLU A 517 32.30 36.04 23.64
C GLU A 517 31.78 34.60 23.54
N LYS A 518 30.79 34.23 24.37
CA LYS A 518 30.15 32.91 24.30
C LYS A 518 29.32 32.76 23.03
N SER A 519 28.56 33.79 22.65
CA SER A 519 27.78 33.80 21.41
C SER A 519 28.66 33.67 20.18
N GLN A 520 29.85 34.28 20.17
CA GLN A 520 30.83 34.11 19.09
C GLN A 520 31.31 32.65 18.98
N LYS A 521 31.55 31.98 20.10
CA LYS A 521 31.94 30.55 20.10
C LYS A 521 30.84 29.66 19.56
N VAL A 522 29.59 29.93 19.93
CA VAL A 522 28.42 29.20 19.43
C VAL A 522 28.18 29.49 17.95
N LEU A 523 28.28 30.75 17.51
CA LEU A 523 28.22 31.13 16.10
C LEU A 523 29.35 30.51 15.26
N ALA A 524 30.49 30.19 15.87
CA ALA A 524 31.59 29.50 15.20
C ALA A 524 31.40 27.99 15.12
N SER A 525 30.48 27.40 15.90
CA SER A 525 30.08 26.01 15.72
C SER A 525 29.18 25.88 14.49
N GLU A 526 29.43 24.86 13.67
CA GLU A 526 28.64 24.60 12.47
C GLU A 526 27.26 24.04 12.84
N GLY A 527 26.23 24.38 12.07
CA GLY A 527 24.89 23.76 12.18
C GLY A 527 23.81 24.60 12.85
N LEU A 528 24.06 25.89 13.11
CA LEU A 528 22.96 26.79 13.52
C LEU A 528 22.16 27.25 12.29
N PRO A 529 20.83 27.08 12.30
CA PRO A 529 19.99 27.67 11.26
C PRO A 529 20.11 29.21 11.29
N TYR A 530 19.95 29.87 10.14
CA TYR A 530 19.95 31.34 10.03
C TYR A 530 21.25 32.04 10.48
N GLN A 531 22.40 31.38 10.30
CA GLN A 531 23.69 31.91 10.75
C GLN A 531 24.02 33.30 10.19
N SER A 532 23.58 33.63 8.96
CA SER A 532 23.79 34.93 8.33
C SER A 532 23.06 36.08 9.06
N GLU A 533 21.80 35.87 9.42
CA GLU A 533 20.99 36.84 10.16
C GLU A 533 21.51 37.03 11.58
N LEU A 534 21.83 35.92 12.25
CA LEU A 534 22.37 35.93 13.60
C LEU A 534 23.73 36.63 13.65
N HIS A 535 24.56 36.45 12.61
CA HIS A 535 25.81 37.16 12.44
C HIS A 535 25.61 38.67 12.26
N ALA A 536 24.63 39.10 11.45
CA ALA A 536 24.32 40.51 11.28
C ALA A 536 23.90 41.18 12.61
N VAL A 537 23.07 40.50 13.41
CA VAL A 537 22.68 40.98 14.74
C VAL A 537 23.87 41.01 15.69
N PHE A 538 24.69 39.96 15.70
CA PHE A 538 25.92 39.92 16.48
C PHE A 538 26.85 41.09 16.17
N MET A 539 27.09 41.39 14.89
CA MET A 539 27.95 42.51 14.49
C MET A 539 27.40 43.86 14.95
N LYS A 540 26.08 44.07 14.86
CA LYS A 540 25.42 45.29 15.34
C LYS A 540 25.56 45.47 16.86
N SER A 541 25.38 44.39 17.62
CA SER A 541 25.53 44.40 19.09
C SER A 541 27.00 44.52 19.53
N ALA A 542 27.93 43.87 18.82
CA ALA A 542 29.36 44.01 19.08
C ALA A 542 29.83 45.46 18.85
N ALA A 543 29.38 46.09 17.77
CA ALA A 543 29.71 47.48 17.46
C ALA A 543 29.18 48.44 18.52
N SER A 544 27.95 48.26 19.02
CA SER A 544 27.37 49.14 20.05
C SER A 544 28.08 49.02 21.40
N MET A 545 28.73 47.89 21.68
CA MET A 545 29.52 47.66 22.91
C MET A 545 31.02 47.92 22.74
N GLY A 546 31.48 48.35 21.56
CA GLY A 546 32.90 48.56 21.28
C GLY A 546 33.74 47.27 21.26
N PHE A 547 33.10 46.11 21.06
CA PHE A 547 33.78 44.83 20.96
C PHE A 547 34.42 44.66 19.58
N LYS A 548 35.75 44.48 19.55
CA LYS A 548 36.48 44.23 18.30
C LYS A 548 36.33 42.76 17.89
N VAL A 549 35.52 42.52 16.86
CA VAL A 549 35.35 41.18 16.28
C VAL A 549 36.59 40.85 15.44
N GLY A 550 37.30 39.77 15.80
CA GLY A 550 38.38 39.22 14.98
C GLY A 550 37.83 38.56 13.71
N PRO A 551 38.63 38.42 12.63
CA PRO A 551 38.17 37.83 11.37
C PRO A 551 37.65 36.41 11.60
N THR A 552 36.39 36.19 11.27
CA THR A 552 35.72 34.91 11.41
C THR A 552 35.96 34.02 10.20
N LYS A 553 35.70 32.71 10.30
CA LYS A 553 35.74 31.80 9.15
C LYS A 553 34.76 32.23 8.04
N ALA A 554 33.63 32.86 8.40
CA ALA A 554 32.67 33.40 7.44
C ALA A 554 33.29 34.50 6.56
N ASP A 555 34.18 35.32 7.12
CA ASP A 555 34.91 36.36 6.36
C ASP A 555 35.94 35.78 5.38
N ARG A 556 36.26 34.48 5.50
CA ARG A 556 37.18 33.77 4.60
C ARG A 556 36.47 33.00 3.49
N VAL A 557 35.14 32.99 3.47
CA VAL A 557 34.40 32.51 2.30
C VAL A 557 34.59 33.58 1.23
N PRO A 558 35.35 33.33 0.14
CA PRO A 558 35.47 34.31 -0.93
C PRO A 558 34.05 34.63 -1.39
N ALA A 559 33.69 35.92 -1.44
CA ALA A 559 32.42 36.37 -1.99
C ALA A 559 32.23 35.63 -3.32
N SER A 560 31.34 34.62 -3.30
CA SER A 560 31.25 33.66 -4.38
C SER A 560 30.98 34.45 -5.64
N SER A 561 31.78 34.19 -6.67
CA SER A 561 31.60 34.62 -8.05
C SER A 561 30.19 35.13 -8.31
N LYS A 562 30.06 36.43 -8.61
CA LYS A 562 28.90 36.94 -9.33
C LYS A 562 28.53 35.90 -10.39
N PRO A 563 27.29 35.39 -10.43
CA PRO A 563 26.89 34.52 -11.51
C PRO A 563 27.21 35.26 -12.82
N GLU A 564 28.02 34.64 -13.68
CA GLU A 564 28.12 35.09 -15.05
C GLU A 564 26.69 35.15 -15.60
N PRO A 565 26.29 36.26 -16.25
CA PRO A 565 24.97 36.33 -16.84
C PRO A 565 24.84 35.17 -17.82
N PHE A 566 23.93 34.25 -17.52
CA PHE A 566 23.44 33.28 -18.48
C PHE A 566 22.99 34.09 -19.71
N GLY A 567 23.63 33.81 -20.85
CA GLY A 567 23.25 34.39 -22.13
C GLY A 567 21.77 34.14 -22.35
N GLU A 568 21.03 35.24 -22.56
CA GLU A 568 19.72 35.20 -23.16
C GLU A 568 19.90 34.66 -24.59
N ASP A 569 19.63 33.38 -24.78
CA ASP A 569 19.22 32.90 -26.10
C ASP A 569 17.78 33.39 -26.30
N GLU A 570 17.66 34.47 -27.08
CA GLU A 570 16.41 34.96 -27.66
C GLU A 570 15.77 33.91 -28.61
N PRO A 571 14.43 33.96 -28.81
CA PRO A 571 13.61 32.87 -29.34
C PRO A 571 13.87 32.42 -30.79
#